data_AF-A0A523DUZ0-F1
#
_entry.id   AF-A0A523DUZ0-F1
#
_cell.length_a   1.000
_cell.length_b   1.000
_cell.length_c   1.000
_cell.angle_alpha   90.00
_cell.angle_beta   90.00
_cell.angle_gamma   90.00
#
_symmetry.space_group_name_H-M   'P 1'
#
loop_
_entity.id
_entity.type
_entity.pdbx_description
1 polymer ?
#
loop_
_entity_poly.entity_id
_entity_poly.type
_entity_poly.pdbx_seq_one_letter_code
_entity_poly.pdbx_strand_id
1 'polypeptide(L)' 'MKGRLHLKTLSSVVGPTRVLRRCLSCRLYEDLENTNILTLIAEWESRETLDKHVRSDRYRKILAAMDLSLPNKKSNP' A
#
# COMPACT_ATOMS: atom_id res chain seq x y z
N MET A 1 -9.55 18.45 4.14
CA MET A 1 -10.01 17.09 4.55
C MET A 1 -9.92 16.02 3.44
N LYS A 2 -9.15 16.22 2.35
CA LYS A 2 -9.07 15.24 1.23
C LYS A 2 -8.03 14.10 1.43
N GLY A 3 -6.95 14.31 2.19
CA GLY A 3 -5.88 13.32 2.34
C GLY A 3 -6.22 12.05 3.15
N ARG A 4 -7.17 12.11 4.09
CA ARG A 4 -7.43 10.99 5.02
C ARG A 4 -8.13 9.77 4.42
N LEU A 5 -8.76 9.89 3.24
CA LEU A 5 -9.51 8.78 2.64
C LEU A 5 -8.59 7.74 2.00
N HIS A 6 -7.46 8.17 1.43
CA HIS A 6 -6.47 7.30 0.80
C HIS A 6 -5.78 6.41 1.83
N LEU A 7 -5.38 7.00 2.97
CA LEU A 7 -4.80 6.26 4.08
C LEU A 7 -5.77 5.21 4.65
N LYS A 8 -7.06 5.53 4.84
CA LYS A 8 -8.03 4.55 5.35
C LYS A 8 -8.21 3.37 4.39
N THR A 9 -8.29 3.64 3.09
CA THR A 9 -8.44 2.61 2.06
C THR A 9 -7.20 1.73 1.99
N LEU A 10 -6.00 2.32 1.96
CA LEU A 10 -4.77 1.54 1.95
C LEU A 10 -4.55 0.81 3.27
N SER A 11 -4.90 1.39 4.41
CA SER A 11 -4.82 0.72 5.71
C SER A 11 -5.76 -0.48 5.82
N SER A 12 -6.93 -0.47 5.18
CA SER A 12 -7.82 -1.64 5.17
C SER A 12 -7.28 -2.78 4.30
N VAL A 13 -6.49 -2.48 3.28
CA VAL A 13 -5.82 -3.48 2.44
C VAL A 13 -4.49 -3.94 3.06
N VAL A 14 -3.74 -3.05 3.73
CA VAL A 14 -2.45 -3.32 4.39
C VAL A 14 -2.61 -3.95 5.78
N GLY A 15 -3.65 -3.61 6.53
CA GLY A 15 -3.97 -4.20 7.84
C GLY A 15 -4.03 -5.74 7.84
N PRO A 16 -4.63 -6.40 6.83
CA PRO A 16 -4.57 -7.85 6.71
C PRO A 16 -3.18 -8.40 6.29
N THR A 17 -2.20 -7.55 5.93
CA THR A 17 -0.86 -7.98 5.52
C THR A 17 -0.06 -8.50 6.71
N ARG A 18 -0.37 -8.01 7.93
CA ARG A 18 0.18 -8.54 9.19
C ARG A 18 -0.23 -10.00 9.46
N VAL A 19 -1.23 -10.52 8.74
CA VAL A 19 -1.74 -11.90 8.87
C VAL A 19 -1.15 -12.82 7.79
N LEU A 20 -0.32 -12.32 6.88
CA LEU A 20 0.40 -13.18 5.95
C LEU A 20 1.49 -13.93 6.71
N ARG A 21 1.36 -15.26 6.78
CA ARG A 21 2.45 -16.13 7.23
C ARG A 21 3.72 -15.68 6.50
N ARG A 22 4.78 -15.39 7.27
CA ARG A 22 6.14 -15.06 6.78
C ARG A 22 6.40 -13.60 6.36
N CYS A 23 5.41 -12.70 6.51
CA CYS A 23 5.65 -11.26 6.58
C CYS A 23 5.96 -10.91 8.04
N LEU A 24 7.21 -10.48 8.31
CA LEU A 24 7.68 -10.24 9.66
C LEU A 24 7.18 -8.89 10.18
N SER A 25 7.15 -7.88 9.30
CA SER A 25 6.59 -6.58 9.62
C SER A 25 6.03 -5.89 8.37
N CYS A 26 4.98 -5.09 8.55
CA CYS A 26 4.42 -4.26 7.48
C CYS A 26 3.90 -2.95 8.07
N ARG A 27 4.48 -1.84 7.63
CA ARG A 27 4.22 -0.47 8.12
C ARG A 27 3.95 0.46 6.95
N LEU A 28 2.93 1.29 7.10
CA LEU A 28 2.55 2.32 6.15
C LEU A 28 2.85 3.68 6.78
N TYR A 29 3.54 4.53 6.05
CA TYR A 29 3.89 5.89 6.45
C TYR A 29 3.28 6.88 5.45
N GLU A 30 2.87 8.04 5.96
CA GLU A 30 2.51 9.21 5.16
C GLU A 30 3.65 10.21 5.25
N ASP A 31 4.01 10.82 4.13
CA ASP A 31 4.99 11.90 4.12
C ASP A 31 4.43 13.15 4.82
N LEU A 32 5.27 13.78 5.64
CA LEU A 32 4.86 14.92 6.46
C LEU A 32 4.64 16.20 5.63
N GLU A 33 5.38 16.36 4.54
CA GLU A 33 5.33 17.55 3.68
C GLU A 33 4.31 17.35 2.55
N ASN A 34 4.16 16.13 2.06
CA ASN A 34 3.26 15.79 0.97
C ASN A 34 2.41 14.54 1.29
N THR A 35 1.24 14.76 1.86
CA THR A 35 0.23 13.72 2.16
C THR A 35 -0.24 12.86 0.97
N ASN A 36 0.17 13.17 -0.26
CA ASN A 36 -0.05 12.30 -1.42
C ASN A 36 1.04 11.23 -1.60
N ILE A 37 2.14 11.33 -0.84
CA ILE A 37 3.24 10.36 -0.83
C ILE A 37 3.00 9.40 0.33
N LEU A 38 2.88 8.12 -0.01
CA LEU A 38 2.71 7.04 0.95
C LEU A 38 3.84 6.03 0.76
N THR A 39 4.45 5.62 1.86
CA THR A 39 5.57 4.67 1.87
C THR A 39 5.14 3.39 2.59
N LEU A 40 5.16 2.27 1.88
CA LEU A 40 4.94 0.94 2.44
C LEU A 40 6.28 0.24 2.66
N ILE A 41 6.62 -0.04 3.93
CA ILE A 41 7.81 -0.82 4.30
C ILE A 41 7.35 -2.18 4.79
N ALA A 42 7.82 -3.24 4.14
CA ALA A 42 7.53 -4.62 4.51
C ALA A 42 8.82 -5.43 4.65
N GLU A 43 8.89 -6.20 5.72
CA GLU A 43 9.98 -7.11 6.02
C GLU A 43 9.52 -8.55 5.82
N TRP A 44 10.38 -9.34 5.20
CA TRP A 44 10.08 -10.70 4.75
C TRP A 44 11.11 -11.66 5.30
N GLU A 45 10.63 -12.84 5.71
CA GLU A 45 11.49 -13.90 6.24
C GLU A 45 12.54 -14.37 5.22
N SER A 46 12.23 -14.35 3.92
CA SER A 46 13.17 -14.72 2.87
C SER A 46 12.87 -14.02 1.55
N ARG A 47 13.82 -14.07 0.62
CA ARG A 47 13.60 -13.56 -0.74
C ARG A 47 12.48 -14.31 -1.46
N GLU A 48 12.36 -15.61 -1.25
CA GLU A 48 11.33 -16.45 -1.86
C GLU A 48 9.92 -16.03 -1.41
N THR A 49 9.73 -15.67 -0.14
CA THR A 49 8.43 -15.23 0.37
C THR A 49 8.04 -13.87 -0.16
N LEU A 50 9.00 -12.94 -0.29
CA LEU A 50 8.81 -11.69 -1.01
C LEU A 50 8.40 -11.94 -2.46
N ASP A 51 9.14 -12.79 -3.18
CA ASP A 51 8.92 -13.10 -4.59
C ASP A 51 7.55 -13.76 -4.85
N LYS A 52 7.07 -14.60 -3.92
CA LYS A 52 5.70 -15.13 -3.94
C LYS A 52 4.67 -14.04 -3.66
N HIS A 53 4.94 -13.16 -2.69
CA HIS A 53 4.03 -12.08 -2.34
C HIS A 53 3.81 -11.10 -3.50
N VAL A 54 4.87 -10.63 -4.15
CA VAL A 54 4.77 -9.66 -5.26
C VAL A 54 4.04 -10.22 -6.47
N ARG A 55 4.00 -11.56 -6.62
CA ARG A 55 3.24 -12.24 -7.69
C ARG A 55 1.79 -12.55 -7.30
N SER A 56 1.41 -12.38 -6.03
CA SER A 56 0.09 -12.75 -5.53
C SER A 56 -1.01 -11.79 -6.01
N ASP A 57 -2.23 -12.32 -6.18
CA ASP A 57 -3.41 -11.50 -6.50
C ASP A 57 -3.69 -10.43 -5.45
N ARG A 58 -3.33 -10.70 -4.21
CA ARG A 58 -3.46 -9.74 -3.12
C ARG A 58 -2.56 -8.52 -3.32
N TYR A 59 -1.31 -8.74 -3.73
CA TYR A 59 -0.40 -7.63 -4.03
C TYR A 59 -0.89 -6.81 -5.22
N ARG A 60 -1.44 -7.46 -6.26
CA ARG A 60 -2.10 -6.75 -7.38
C ARG A 60 -3.26 -5.87 -6.92
N LYS A 61 -4.08 -6.34 -5.97
CA LYS A 61 -5.16 -5.55 -5.36
C LYS A 61 -4.65 -4.35 -4.57
N ILE A 62 -3.52 -4.47 -3.87
CA ILE A 62 -2.87 -3.34 -3.18
C ILE A 62 -2.44 -2.29 -4.21
N LEU A 63 -1.76 -2.69 -5.28
CA LEU A 63 -1.33 -1.78 -6.34
C LEU A 63 -2.52 -1.09 -7.01
N ALA A 64 -3.58 -1.82 -7.33
CA ALA A 64 -4.79 -1.23 -7.91
C ALA A 64 -5.45 -0.20 -6.97
N ALA A 65 -5.50 -0.48 -5.66
CA ALA A 65 -6.02 0.47 -4.68
C ALA A 65 -5.14 1.73 -4.56
N MET A 66 -3.81 1.59 -4.70
CA MET A 66 -2.88 2.72 -4.74
C MET A 66 -3.14 3.60 -5.98
N ASP A 67 -3.23 2.99 -7.17
CA ASP A 67 -3.52 3.70 -8.42
C ASP A 67 -4.86 4.46 -8.37
N LEU A 68 -5.90 3.82 -7.84
CA LEU A 68 -7.22 4.44 -7.67
C LEU A 68 -7.24 5.58 -6.64
N SER A 69 -6.26 5.61 -5.74
CA SER A 69 -6.10 6.67 -4.73
C SER A 69 -5.26 7.84 -5.24
N LEU A 70 -4.65 7.74 -6.42
CA LEU A 70 -3.97 8.87 -7.03
C LEU A 70 -4.99 9.91 -7.49
N PRO A 71 -4.72 11.21 -7.29
CA PRO A 71 -5.59 12.26 -7.83
C PRO A 71 -5.70 12.10 -9.35
N ASN A 72 -6.93 12.04 -9.84
CA ASN A 72 -7.24 11.87 -11.25
C ASN A 72 -6.51 12.95 -12.08
N LYS A 73 -5.61 12.56 -12.99
CA LYS A 73 -5.02 13.47 -13.99
C LYS A 73 -6.05 13.81 -15.07
N LYS A 74 -7.25 14.27 -14.71
CA LYS A 74 -8.22 14.84 -15.64
C LYS A 74 -8.94 16.01 -14.98
N SER A 75 -8.37 17.19 -15.19
CA SER A 75 -8.99 18.34 -15.88
C SER A 75 -8.20 19.59 -15.47
N ASN A 76 -7.32 20.06 -16.35
CA ASN A 76 -7.09 21.49 -16.48
C ASN A 76 -7.48 21.85 -17.92
N PRO A 77 -8.26 22.92 -18.12
CA PRO A 77 -8.93 23.24 -19.38
C PRO A 77 -7.97 23.51 -20.54
#